data_AF-A0A7Y0S5L4-F1
#
_entry.id   AF-A0A7Y0S5L4-F1
#
_cell.length_a   1.000
_cell.length_b   1.000
_cell.length_c   1.000
_cell.angle_alpha   90.00
_cell.angle_beta   90.00
_cell.angle_gamma   90.00
#
_symmetry.space_group_name_H-M   'P 1'
#
loop_
_entity.id
_entity.type
_entity.pdbx_description
1 polymer ?
#
loop_
_entity_poly.entity_id
_entity_poly.type
_entity_poly.pdbx_seq_one_letter_code
_entity_poly.pdbx_strand_id
1 'polypeptide(L)' 'KGFPDAINTAFPETQIQLCIVHMVRNSVKYVPWKDYKAVTTDLKKIYQSATEDEALLALEHFSDRWDSKYPQISRSWT' A
#
# COMPACT_ATOMS: atom_id res chain seq x y z
N LYS A 1 -11.93 -11.62 -8.60
CA LYS A 1 -10.78 -11.48 -9.52
C LYS A 1 -11.34 -11.69 -10.93
N GLY A 2 -11.07 -10.78 -11.85
CA GLY A 2 -11.69 -10.82 -13.18
C GLY A 2 -11.35 -9.58 -14.01
N PHE A 3 -11.16 -8.43 -13.35
CA PHE A 3 -10.73 -7.22 -14.04
C PHE A 3 -9.30 -7.33 -14.62
N PRO A 4 -8.29 -7.85 -13.88
CA PRO A 4 -6.97 -8.08 -14.48
C PRO A 4 -7.00 -9.08 -15.64
N ASP A 5 -7.82 -10.13 -15.53
CA ASP A 5 -7.96 -11.16 -16.57
C ASP A 5 -8.57 -10.58 -17.86
N ALA A 6 -9.56 -9.70 -17.73
CA ALA A 6 -10.16 -9.00 -18.86
C ALA A 6 -9.17 -8.03 -19.54
N ILE A 7 -8.35 -7.30 -18.77
CA ILE A 7 -7.30 -6.43 -19.32
C ILE A 7 -6.28 -7.26 -20.08
N ASN A 8 -5.75 -8.34 -19.48
CA ASN A 8 -4.75 -9.18 -20.13
C ASN A 8 -5.26 -9.85 -21.41
N THR A 9 -6.56 -10.15 -21.47
CA THR A 9 -7.20 -10.71 -22.66
C THR A 9 -7.24 -9.70 -23.82
N ALA A 10 -7.53 -8.43 -23.54
CA ALA A 10 -7.66 -7.38 -24.55
C ALA A 10 -6.33 -6.67 -24.87
N PHE A 11 -5.44 -6.54 -23.88
CA PHE A 11 -4.20 -5.76 -23.92
C PHE A 11 -3.05 -6.53 -23.22
N PRO A 12 -2.51 -7.59 -23.85
CA PRO A 12 -1.59 -8.54 -23.20
C PRO A 12 -0.24 -7.93 -22.78
N GLU A 13 0.16 -6.80 -23.36
CA GLU A 13 1.42 -6.12 -23.02
C GLU A 13 1.25 -5.09 -21.87
N THR A 14 0.02 -4.88 -21.38
CA THR A 14 -0.23 -3.90 -20.31
C THR A 14 0.29 -4.40 -18.97
N GLN A 15 1.14 -3.60 -18.33
CA GLN A 15 1.50 -3.82 -16.92
C GLN A 15 0.38 -3.34 -16.01
N ILE A 16 -0.15 -4.24 -15.18
CA ILE A 16 -1.26 -3.94 -14.29
C ILE A 16 -0.71 -3.60 -12.91
N GLN A 17 -0.96 -2.37 -12.46
CA GLN A 17 -0.60 -1.89 -11.13
C GLN A 17 -1.85 -1.43 -10.37
N LEU A 18 -1.91 -1.72 -9.07
CA LEU A 18 -2.91 -1.10 -8.19
C LEU A 18 -2.59 0.38 -7.99
N CYS A 19 -3.59 1.24 -8.17
CA CYS A 19 -3.41 2.67 -8.00
C CYS A 19 -3.05 3.02 -6.55
N ILE A 20 -1.92 3.70 -6.37
CA ILE A 20 -1.42 4.11 -5.05
C ILE A 20 -2.44 4.94 -4.25
N VAL A 21 -3.23 5.79 -4.92
CA VAL A 21 -4.27 6.59 -4.27
C VAL A 21 -5.35 5.70 -3.66
N HIS A 22 -5.75 4.63 -4.36
CA HIS A 22 -6.71 3.66 -3.85
C HIS A 22 -6.12 2.82 -2.71
N MET A 23 -4.84 2.43 -2.81
CA MET A 23 -4.12 1.74 -1.74
C MET A 23 -4.10 2.56 -0.45
N VAL A 24 -3.71 3.84 -0.54
CA VAL A 24 -3.68 4.75 0.61
C VAL A 24 -5.08 4.98 1.18
N ARG A 25 -6.08 5.27 0.35
CA ARG A 25 -7.47 5.47 0.80
C ARG A 25 -8.03 4.25 1.51
N ASN A 26 -7.77 3.05 0.99
CA ASN A 26 -8.19 1.80 1.63
C ASN A 26 -7.50 1.61 2.99
N SER A 27 -6.20 1.90 3.06
CA SER A 27 -5.39 1.75 4.28
C SER A 27 -5.90 2.60 5.44
N VAL A 28 -6.30 3.85 5.16
CA VAL A 28 -6.71 4.80 6.21
C VAL A 28 -8.21 4.81 6.49
N LYS A 29 -9.00 3.96 5.80
CA LYS A 29 -10.46 3.94 5.90
C LYS A 29 -10.96 3.75 7.34
N TYR A 30 -10.25 2.95 8.14
CA TYR A 30 -10.60 2.63 9.53
C TYR A 30 -9.58 3.16 10.54
N VAL A 31 -8.69 4.06 10.12
CA VAL A 31 -7.69 4.68 11.00
C VAL A 31 -8.35 5.90 11.69
N PRO A 32 -8.37 5.96 13.04
CA PRO A 32 -8.93 7.10 13.75
C PRO A 32 -8.09 8.35 13.53
N TRP A 33 -8.72 9.53 13.61
CA TRP A 33 -8.07 10.83 13.34
C TRP A 33 -6.76 11.04 14.11
N LYS A 34 -6.69 10.57 15.37
CA LYS A 34 -5.50 10.68 16.22
C LYS A 34 -4.24 10.03 15.60
N ASP A 35 -4.42 8.95 14.86
CA ASP A 35 -3.33 8.16 14.26
C ASP A 35 -3.16 8.48 12.76
N TYR A 36 -4.16 9.11 12.13
CA TYR A 36 -4.22 9.37 10.69
C TYR A 36 -2.95 10.04 10.13
N LYS A 37 -2.49 11.13 10.76
CA LYS A 37 -1.30 11.86 10.30
C LYS A 37 -0.03 11.00 10.39
N ALA A 38 0.12 10.21 11.46
CA ALA A 38 1.30 9.37 11.65
C ALA A 38 1.29 8.20 10.67
N VAL A 39 0.16 7.50 10.52
CA VAL A 39 0.00 6.39 9.58
C VAL A 39 0.26 6.85 8.14
N THR A 40 -0.35 7.96 7.71
CA THR A 40 -0.14 8.48 6.34
C THR A 40 1.29 8.95 6.08
N THR A 41 1.97 9.49 7.10
CA THR A 41 3.39 9.88 6.98
C THR A 41 4.27 8.66 6.78
N ASP A 42 4.03 7.56 7.49
CA ASP A 42 4.81 6.33 7.32
C ASP A 42 4.48 5.61 6.01
N LEU A 43 3.20 5.56 5.60
CA LEU A 43 2.81 5.07 4.27
C LEU A 43 3.52 5.84 3.14
N LYS A 44 3.68 7.16 3.32
CA LYS A 44 4.37 8.02 2.35
C LYS A 44 5.83 7.64 2.16
N LYS A 45 6.50 7.16 3.20
CA LYS A 45 7.90 6.68 3.08
C LYS A 45 7.98 5.50 2.12
N ILE A 46 7.01 4.58 2.14
CA ILE A 46 7.00 3.39 1.27
C ILE A 46 6.98 3.78 -0.21
N TYR A 47 5.98 4.56 -0.65
CA TYR A 47 5.80 4.87 -2.08
C TYR A 47 6.64 6.05 -2.58
N GLN A 48 7.40 6.71 -1.71
CA GLN A 48 8.36 7.77 -2.09
C GLN A 48 9.82 7.33 -2.00
N SER A 49 10.09 6.09 -1.61
CA SER A 49 11.44 5.51 -1.64
C SER A 49 12.05 5.58 -3.05
N ALA A 50 13.37 5.75 -3.13
CA ALA A 50 14.06 5.86 -4.41
C ALA A 50 14.31 4.49 -5.06
N THR A 51 14.33 3.43 -4.25
CA THR A 51 14.52 2.05 -4.71
C THR A 51 13.48 1.12 -4.10
N GLU A 52 13.32 -0.06 -4.71
CA GLU A 52 12.46 -1.13 -4.17
C GLU A 52 12.97 -1.61 -2.80
N ASP A 53 14.27 -1.79 -2.62
CA ASP A 53 14.87 -2.19 -1.33
C ASP A 53 14.55 -1.19 -0.21
N GLU A 54 14.62 0.11 -0.50
CA GLU A 54 14.23 1.15 0.45
C GLU A 54 12.71 1.13 0.74
N ALA A 55 11.88 0.81 -0.26
CA ALA A 55 10.43 0.68 -0.07
C ALA A 55 10.08 -0.53 0.81
N LEU A 56 10.76 -1.66 0.61
CA LEU A 56 10.60 -2.88 1.40
C LEU A 56 11.03 -2.66 2.85
N LEU A 57 12.17 -1.99 3.07
CA LEU A 57 12.61 -1.62 4.42
C LEU A 57 11.63 -0.66 5.11
N ALA A 58 11.08 0.31 4.36
CA ALA A 58 10.05 1.21 4.89
C ALA A 58 8.75 0.45 5.23
N LEU A 59 8.39 -0.58 4.47
CA LEU A 59 7.24 -1.44 4.72
C LEU A 59 7.45 -2.33 5.95
N GLU A 60 8.65 -2.88 6.17
CA GLU A 60 9.00 -3.59 7.42
C GLU A 60 8.83 -2.68 8.63
N HIS A 61 9.46 -1.50 8.61
CA HIS A 61 9.33 -0.52 9.70
C HIS A 61 7.87 -0.07 9.93
N PHE A 62 7.08 0.05 8.86
CA PHE A 62 5.65 0.32 8.98
C PHE A 62 4.94 -0.80 9.73
N SER A 63 5.20 -2.05 9.36
CA SER A 63 4.59 -3.25 9.93
C SER A 63 4.93 -3.39 11.41
N ASP A 64 6.21 -3.24 11.78
CA ASP A 64 6.66 -3.25 13.18
C ASP A 64 5.93 -2.24 14.05
N ARG A 65 5.69 -1.04 13.51
CA ARG A 65 5.02 0.04 14.24
C ARG A 65 3.50 -0.16 14.34
N TRP A 66 2.87 -0.61 13.27
CA TRP A 66 1.41 -0.50 13.11
C TRP A 66 0.65 -1.82 13.15
N ASP A 67 1.28 -2.98 12.94
CA ASP A 67 0.56 -4.26 12.82
C ASP A 67 -0.17 -4.67 14.10
N SER A 68 0.33 -4.26 15.26
CA SER A 68 -0.39 -4.47 16.53
C SER A 68 -1.78 -3.81 16.57
N LYS A 69 -2.01 -2.77 15.76
CA LYS A 69 -3.28 -2.02 15.69
C LYS A 69 -4.00 -2.18 14.36
N TYR A 70 -3.26 -2.20 13.26
CA TYR A 70 -3.75 -2.15 11.88
C TYR A 70 -3.09 -3.21 10.98
N PRO A 71 -3.17 -4.50 11.33
CA PRO A 71 -2.44 -5.57 10.63
C PRO A 71 -2.88 -5.77 9.18
N GLN A 72 -4.04 -5.22 8.78
CA GLN A 72 -4.53 -5.32 7.41
C GLN A 72 -3.88 -4.29 6.47
N ILE A 73 -3.27 -3.23 7.03
CA ILE A 73 -2.62 -2.22 6.19
C ILE A 73 -1.39 -2.85 5.54
N SER A 74 -0.38 -3.26 6.30
CA SER A 74 0.85 -3.89 5.78
C SER A 74 0.55 -5.05 4.82
N ARG A 75 -0.35 -5.97 5.20
CA ARG A 75 -0.81 -7.11 4.38
C ARG A 75 -1.40 -6.73 3.02
N SER A 76 -1.93 -5.53 2.87
CA SER A 76 -2.46 -5.07 1.57
C SER A 76 -1.39 -4.47 0.67
N TRP A 77 -0.20 -4.18 1.22
CA TRP A 77 0.97 -3.62 0.53
C TRP A 77 2.08 -4.67 0.29
N THR A 78 1.87 -5.91 0.76
CA THR A 78 2.70 -7.09 0.48
C THR A 78 2.00 -7.98 -0.54
#